data_AF-A0A6N6KS55-F1
#
_entry.id   AF-A0A6N6KS55-F1
#
_cell.length_a   1.000
_cell.length_b   1.000
_cell.length_c   1.000
_cell.angle_alpha   90.00
_cell.angle_beta   90.00
_cell.angle_gamma   90.00
#
_symmetry.space_group_name_H-M   'P 1'
#
loop_
_entity.id
_entity.type
_entity.pdbx_description
1 polymer ?
#
loop_
_entity_poly.entity_id
_entity_poly.type
_entity_poly.pdbx_seq_one_letter_code
_entity_poly.pdbx_strand_id
1 'polypeptide(L)'
;MSSPKAFEDTLDGKPDFVQTVAKQMRQLVREELANADEGIYGGKAVQNVLYSIGGPNNVICGIQPGKDKVIFYIHNITEADSDAIKLEGKGKTNRHVKLTELDGDTEKELRRLLQLSKTRA
;
A
#
# COMPACT_ATOMS: atom_id res chain seq x y z
N MET A 1 -23.47 2.34 10.09
CA MET A 1 -21.99 2.47 10.08
C MET A 1 -21.58 3.54 9.07
N SER A 2 -20.64 4.41 9.39
CA SER A 2 -20.11 5.48 8.53
C SER A 2 -18.98 4.98 7.63
N SER A 3 -18.53 5.77 6.64
CA SER A 3 -17.28 5.49 5.92
C SER A 3 -16.09 5.59 6.89
N PRO A 4 -15.03 4.77 6.71
CA PRO A 4 -13.81 4.90 7.50
C PRO A 4 -13.22 6.30 7.34
N LYS A 5 -12.81 6.89 8.46
CA LYS A 5 -12.22 8.23 8.54
C LYS A 5 -10.76 8.19 8.97
N ALA A 6 -10.34 7.11 9.62
CA ALA A 6 -8.98 6.85 10.07
C ALA A 6 -8.46 5.50 9.58
N PHE A 7 -7.14 5.34 9.53
CA PHE A 7 -6.50 4.10 9.09
C PHE A 7 -6.98 2.91 9.91
N GLU A 8 -7.13 3.11 11.22
CA GLU A 8 -7.56 2.11 12.18
C GLU A 8 -8.96 1.56 11.85
N ASP A 9 -9.87 2.41 11.34
CA ASP A 9 -11.22 1.98 10.91
C ASP A 9 -11.17 0.99 9.73
N THR A 10 -10.07 0.94 8.98
CA THR A 10 -9.89 -0.02 7.88
C THR A 10 -9.50 -1.42 8.38
N LEU A 11 -9.13 -1.54 9.66
CA LEU A 11 -8.69 -2.76 10.32
C LEU A 11 -9.80 -3.44 11.13
N ASP A 12 -10.93 -2.75 11.34
CA ASP A 12 -12.06 -3.27 12.12
C ASP A 12 -12.58 -4.59 11.54
N GLY A 13 -12.66 -5.61 12.40
CA GLY A 13 -13.14 -6.95 12.05
C GLY A 13 -12.19 -7.74 11.13
N LYS A 14 -10.96 -7.27 10.90
CA LYS A 14 -9.94 -8.04 10.16
C LYS A 14 -9.18 -8.98 11.10
N PRO A 15 -8.69 -10.13 10.60
CA PRO A 15 -7.82 -11.00 11.39
C PRO A 15 -6.57 -10.28 11.89
N ASP A 16 -6.07 -10.66 13.07
CA ASP A 16 -4.91 -10.02 13.72
C ASP A 16 -3.67 -9.97 12.82
N PHE A 17 -3.42 -11.01 12.02
CA PHE A 17 -2.28 -11.02 11.09
C PHE A 17 -2.44 -9.94 9.99
N VAL A 18 -3.66 -9.73 9.46
CA VAL A 18 -3.93 -8.67 8.48
C VAL A 18 -3.70 -7.31 9.11
N GLN A 19 -4.16 -7.11 10.35
CA GLN A 19 -3.95 -5.86 11.07
C GLN A 19 -2.46 -5.59 11.32
N THR A 20 -1.70 -6.64 11.66
CA THR A 20 -0.26 -6.57 11.91
C THR A 20 0.48 -6.15 10.64
N VAL A 21 0.26 -6.88 9.54
CA VAL A 21 0.90 -6.57 8.24
C VAL A 21 0.51 -5.18 7.76
N ALA A 22 -0.75 -4.77 7.90
CA ALA A 22 -1.19 -3.44 7.48
C ALA A 22 -0.48 -2.32 8.28
N LYS A 23 -0.30 -2.51 9.59
CA LYS A 23 0.43 -1.55 10.45
C LYS A 23 1.91 -1.49 10.09
N GLN A 24 2.55 -2.63 9.84
CA GLN A 24 3.95 -2.68 9.37
C GLN A 24 4.11 -1.97 8.02
N MET A 25 3.19 -2.22 7.07
CA MET A 25 3.19 -1.54 5.78
C MET A 25 2.98 -0.03 5.93
N ARG A 26 2.07 0.42 6.81
CA ARG A 26 1.87 1.85 7.07
C ARG A 26 3.13 2.50 7.64
N GLN A 27 3.80 1.82 8.58
CA GLN A 27 5.06 2.31 9.13
C GLN A 27 6.12 2.44 8.04
N LEU A 28 6.34 1.40 7.24
CA LEU A 28 7.29 1.41 6.11
C LEU A 28 7.01 2.57 5.16
N VAL A 29 5.75 2.77 4.78
CA VAL A 29 5.36 3.86 3.88
C VAL A 29 5.66 5.22 4.50
N ARG A 30 5.38 5.42 5.80
CA ARG A 30 5.65 6.68 6.49
C ARG A 30 7.15 6.97 6.65
N GLU A 31 7.97 5.94 6.74
CA GLU A 31 9.43 6.06 6.77
C GLU A 31 9.98 6.48 5.39
N GLU A 32 9.54 5.83 4.30
CA GLU A 32 10.04 6.12 2.95
C GLU A 32 9.41 7.39 2.32
N LEU A 33 8.17 7.69 2.68
CA LEU A 33 7.35 8.78 2.12
C LEU A 33 6.91 9.75 3.23
N ALA A 34 7.85 10.27 4.00
CA ALA A 34 7.59 11.14 5.16
C ALA A 34 6.73 12.39 4.86
N ASN A 35 6.68 12.84 3.61
CA ASN A 35 5.90 14.01 3.16
C ASN A 35 4.63 13.64 2.40
N ALA A 36 4.22 12.37 2.37
CA ALA A 36 3.00 11.96 1.70
C ALA A 36 1.75 12.22 2.57
N ASP A 37 0.70 12.70 1.92
CA ASP A 37 -0.63 12.81 2.51
C ASP A 37 -1.31 11.44 2.52
N GLU A 38 -1.78 11.01 3.70
CA GLU A 38 -2.56 9.78 3.88
C GLU A 38 -4.05 10.08 3.76
N GLY A 39 -4.74 9.38 2.88
CA GLY A 39 -6.19 9.51 2.68
C GLY A 39 -6.88 8.16 2.50
N ILE A 40 -8.18 8.10 2.79
CA ILE A 40 -8.97 6.85 2.69
C ILE A 40 -10.03 6.99 1.60
N TYR A 41 -10.02 6.05 0.66
CA TYR A 41 -10.79 6.09 -0.57
C TYR A 41 -11.58 4.79 -0.81
N GLY A 42 -12.61 4.90 -1.65
CA GLY A 42 -13.44 3.75 -2.05
C GLY A 42 -14.47 3.29 -1.00
N GLY A 43 -14.70 4.10 0.03
CA GLY A 43 -15.73 3.87 1.05
C GLY A 43 -15.58 2.52 1.76
N LYS A 44 -16.69 1.99 2.28
CA LYS A 44 -16.68 0.75 3.07
C LYS A 44 -16.33 -0.52 2.29
N ALA A 45 -16.55 -0.53 0.98
CA ALA A 45 -16.37 -1.74 0.18
C ALA A 45 -14.88 -1.99 -0.11
N VAL A 46 -14.12 -0.92 -0.32
CA VAL A 46 -12.71 -1.01 -0.74
C VAL A 46 -11.77 -0.65 0.41
N GLN A 47 -12.06 0.42 1.15
CA GLN A 47 -11.26 0.94 2.27
C GLN A 47 -9.76 1.07 1.93
N ASN A 48 -9.46 1.71 0.79
CA ASN A 48 -8.09 1.85 0.32
C ASN A 48 -7.41 3.05 0.98
N VAL A 49 -6.29 2.83 1.64
CA VAL A 49 -5.48 3.86 2.26
C VAL A 49 -4.44 4.29 1.25
N LEU A 50 -4.59 5.47 0.64
CA LEU A 50 -3.70 5.98 -0.39
C LEU A 50 -2.74 7.02 0.17
N TYR A 51 -1.52 7.02 -0.37
CA TYR A 51 -0.46 7.96 -0.03
C TYR A 51 -0.07 8.74 -1.27
N SER A 52 -0.16 10.08 -1.21
CA SER A 52 0.08 10.97 -2.35
C SER A 52 1.09 12.06 -2.01
N ILE A 53 1.89 12.50 -2.99
CA ILE A 53 2.89 13.57 -2.80
C ILE A 53 2.58 14.74 -3.73
N GLY A 54 2.48 15.95 -3.19
CA GLY A 54 2.21 17.14 -4.01
C GLY A 54 0.75 17.25 -4.46
N GLY A 55 -0.17 16.57 -3.77
CA GLY A 55 -1.61 16.65 -3.98
C GLY A 55 -2.28 15.29 -4.21
N PRO A 56 -3.62 15.21 -4.10
CA PRO A 56 -4.37 13.94 -4.06
C PRO A 56 -4.39 13.16 -5.38
N ASN A 57 -3.96 13.78 -6.50
CA ASN A 57 -3.92 13.15 -7.81
C ASN A 57 -2.58 12.46 -8.10
N ASN A 58 -1.56 12.68 -7.28
CA ASN A 58 -0.24 12.07 -7.44
C ASN A 58 -0.02 10.95 -6.42
N VAL A 59 -0.78 9.87 -6.59
CA VAL A 59 -0.74 8.69 -5.71
C VAL A 59 0.54 7.91 -5.96
N ILE A 60 1.29 7.63 -4.89
CA ILE A 60 2.54 6.85 -4.92
C ILE A 60 2.27 5.38 -4.59
N CYS A 61 1.50 5.13 -3.53
CA CYS A 61 1.17 3.77 -3.10
C CYS A 61 -0.17 3.71 -2.36
N GLY A 62 -0.65 2.50 -2.11
CA GLY A 62 -1.87 2.26 -1.35
C GLY A 62 -1.85 0.96 -0.55
N ILE A 63 -2.46 0.98 0.63
CA ILE A 63 -2.63 -0.18 1.51
C ILE A 63 -4.12 -0.52 1.56
N GLN A 64 -4.47 -1.75 1.21
CA GLN A 64 -5.84 -2.23 1.28
C GLN A 64 -5.92 -3.51 2.14
N PRO A 65 -6.37 -3.39 3.40
CA PRO A 65 -6.61 -4.53 4.27
C PRO A 65 -7.79 -5.39 3.78
N GLY A 66 -7.48 -6.58 3.26
CA GLY A 66 -8.45 -7.57 2.80
C GLY A 66 -8.98 -8.45 3.94
N LYS A 67 -9.66 -9.54 3.60
CA LYS A 67 -10.13 -10.53 4.61
C LYS A 67 -9.04 -11.50 5.02
N ASP A 68 -8.14 -11.83 4.11
CA ASP A 68 -7.15 -12.90 4.20
C ASP A 68 -5.72 -12.43 3.90
N LYS A 69 -5.55 -11.17 3.51
CA LYS A 69 -4.26 -10.56 3.12
C LYS A 69 -4.36 -9.05 3.07
N VAL A 70 -3.22 -8.38 3.03
CA VAL A 70 -3.08 -6.96 2.68
C VAL A 70 -2.69 -6.87 1.22
N ILE A 71 -3.39 -6.04 0.44
CA ILE A 71 -2.97 -5.70 -0.92
C ILE A 71 -2.21 -4.38 -0.84
N PHE A 72 -0.96 -4.38 -1.29
CA PHE A 72 -0.13 -3.18 -1.34
C PHE A 72 0.08 -2.77 -2.79
N TYR A 73 -0.45 -1.60 -3.17
CA TYR A 73 -0.34 -1.02 -4.50
C TYR A 73 0.85 -0.06 -4.56
N ILE A 74 1.58 -0.08 -5.67
CA ILE A 74 2.64 0.87 -5.97
C ILE A 74 2.40 1.42 -7.38
N HIS A 75 2.34 2.74 -7.51
CA HIS A 75 2.14 3.43 -8.76
C HIS A 75 3.47 3.66 -9.48
N ASN A 76 3.43 3.89 -10.80
CA ASN A 76 4.61 4.16 -11.63
C ASN A 76 5.68 3.04 -11.60
N ILE A 77 5.21 1.82 -11.33
CA ILE A 77 5.99 0.58 -11.30
C ILE A 77 5.40 -0.42 -12.31
N THR A 78 6.27 -1.23 -12.88
CA THR A 78 6.01 -2.29 -13.84
C THR A 78 6.50 -3.63 -13.29
N GLU A 79 6.09 -4.74 -13.90
CA GLU A 79 6.56 -6.08 -13.50
C GLU A 79 8.09 -6.22 -13.60
N ALA A 80 8.70 -5.59 -14.61
CA ALA A 80 10.15 -5.63 -14.82
C ALA A 80 10.95 -4.87 -13.76
N ASP A 81 10.28 -4.11 -12.89
CA ASP A 81 10.97 -3.40 -11.84
C ASP A 81 11.34 -4.31 -10.67
N SER A 82 10.82 -5.54 -10.56
CA SER A 82 11.18 -6.48 -9.48
C SER A 82 11.26 -7.93 -9.97
N ASP A 83 12.42 -8.55 -9.73
CA ASP A 83 12.61 -10.00 -9.87
C ASP A 83 12.48 -10.74 -8.52
N ALA A 84 12.46 -10.00 -7.41
CA ALA A 84 12.49 -10.54 -6.05
C ALA A 84 11.09 -10.83 -5.49
N ILE A 85 10.10 -10.00 -5.85
CA ILE A 85 8.71 -10.21 -5.43
C ILE A 85 7.78 -10.27 -6.64
N LYS A 86 6.77 -11.13 -6.57
CA LYS A 86 5.78 -11.27 -7.63
C LYS A 86 4.84 -10.07 -7.62
N LEU A 87 5.06 -9.15 -8.56
CA LEU A 87 4.14 -8.05 -8.83
C LEU A 87 2.95 -8.55 -9.65
N GLU A 88 1.74 -8.20 -9.22
CA GLU A 88 0.48 -8.49 -9.89
C GLU A 88 -0.20 -7.20 -10.38
N GLY A 89 -1.17 -7.35 -11.29
CA GLY A 89 -2.01 -6.27 -11.78
C GLY A 89 -1.86 -6.03 -13.28
N LYS A 90 -2.98 -5.80 -13.95
CA LYS A 90 -3.05 -5.51 -15.40
C LYS A 90 -3.18 -4.01 -15.71
N GLY A 91 -3.17 -3.16 -14.67
CA GLY A 91 -3.33 -1.72 -14.80
C GLY A 91 -2.15 -1.09 -15.52
N LYS A 92 -2.38 0.07 -16.17
CA LYS A 92 -1.31 0.81 -16.84
C LYS A 92 -0.38 1.55 -15.87
N THR A 93 -0.88 1.87 -14.67
CA THR A 93 -0.26 2.85 -13.79
C THR A 93 0.16 2.29 -12.44
N ASN A 94 -0.26 1.08 -12.09
CA ASN A 94 0.13 0.46 -10.82
C ASN A 94 0.34 -1.05 -10.94
N ARG A 95 1.14 -1.54 -9.99
CA ARG A 95 1.29 -2.95 -9.66
C ARG A 95 0.97 -3.13 -8.19
N HIS A 96 0.70 -4.37 -7.79
CA HIS A 96 0.46 -4.68 -6.39
C HIS A 96 1.08 -6.01 -5.98
N VAL A 97 1.34 -6.13 -4.68
CA VAL A 97 1.69 -7.38 -4.02
C VAL A 97 0.58 -7.74 -3.03
N LYS A 98 0.39 -9.03 -2.80
CA LYS A 98 -0.53 -9.56 -1.78
C LYS A 98 0.30 -10.15 -0.65
N LEU A 99 0.08 -9.64 0.56
CA LEU A 99 0.90 -9.95 1.72
C LEU A 99 0.05 -10.62 2.81
N THR A 100 0.48 -11.79 3.27
CA THR A 100 0.00 -12.42 4.52
C THR A 100 0.97 -12.22 5.66
N GLU A 101 2.22 -11.87 5.35
CA GLU A 101 3.29 -11.50 6.25
C GLU A 101 4.21 -10.47 5.55
N LEU A 102 5.07 -9.82 6.33
CA LEU A 102 6.12 -8.95 5.82
C LEU A 102 7.47 -9.45 6.34
N ASP A 103 8.12 -10.31 5.57
CA ASP A 103 9.49 -10.72 5.85
C ASP A 103 10.50 -9.64 5.44
N GLY A 104 11.76 -9.78 5.89
CA GLY A 104 12.80 -8.76 5.69
C GLY A 104 13.23 -8.57 4.23
N ASP A 105 13.18 -9.61 3.40
CA ASP A 105 13.57 -9.51 1.99
C ASP A 105 12.47 -8.80 1.18
N THR A 106 11.22 -9.16 1.44
CA THR A 106 10.03 -8.48 0.90
C THR A 106 10.01 -7.02 1.35
N GLU A 107 10.27 -6.75 2.63
CA GLU A 107 10.34 -5.38 3.16
C GLU A 107 11.38 -4.53 2.41
N LYS A 108 12.60 -5.06 2.29
CA LYS A 108 13.71 -4.39 1.60
C LYS A 108 13.37 -4.08 0.15
N GLU A 109 12.75 -5.02 -0.55
CA GLU A 109 12.37 -4.82 -1.95
C GLU A 109 11.24 -3.79 -2.09
N LEU A 110 10.26 -3.80 -1.19
CA LEU A 110 9.18 -2.81 -1.19
C LEU A 110 9.70 -1.38 -0.94
N ARG A 111 10.70 -1.21 -0.06
CA ARG A 111 11.37 0.09 0.13
C ARG A 111 12.01 0.58 -1.17
N ARG A 112 12.76 -0.29 -1.86
CA ARG A 112 13.37 0.04 -3.16
C ARG A 112 12.32 0.44 -4.20
N LEU A 113 11.20 -0.27 -4.27
CA LEU A 113 10.11 0.03 -5.19
C LEU A 113 9.41 1.36 -4.87
N LEU A 114 9.24 1.72 -3.59
CA LEU A 114 8.68 3.01 -3.20
C LEU A 114 9.60 4.18 -3.59
N GLN A 115 10.91 4.02 -3.38
CA GLN A 115 11.89 5.01 -3.80
C GLN A 115 11.86 5.20 -5.33
N LEU A 116 11.80 4.11 -6.08
CA LEU A 116 11.69 4.16 -7.55
C LEU A 116 10.38 4.82 -8.00
N SER A 117 9.24 4.46 -7.40
CA SER A 117 7.94 5.06 -7.68
C SER A 117 7.96 6.57 -7.46
N LYS A 118 8.53 7.02 -6.33
CA LYS A 118 8.70 8.43 -5.99
C LYS A 118 9.51 9.21 -7.03
N THR A 119 10.57 8.62 -7.59
CA THR A 119 11.38 9.28 -8.63
C THR A 119 10.67 9.42 -9.99
N ARG A 120 9.62 8.63 -10.21
CA ARG A 120 8.85 8.60 -11.46
C ARG A 120 7.51 9.36 -11.37
N ALA A 121 7.16 9.84 -10.17
CA ALA A 121 5.91 10.52 -9.86
C ALA A 121 6.00 12.04 -10.01
#